data_AF-A0A1C6I6Q3-F1
#
_entry.id   AF-A0A1C6I6Q3-F1
#
_cell.length_a   1.000
_cell.length_b   1.000
_cell.length_c   1.000
_cell.angle_alpha   90.00
_cell.angle_beta   90.00
_cell.angle_gamma   90.00
#
_symmetry.space_group_name_H-M   'P 1'
#
loop_
_entity.id
_entity.type
_entity.pdbx_description
1 polymer ?
#
loop_
_entity_poly.entity_id
_entity_poly.type
_entity_poly.pdbx_seq_one_letter_code
_entity_poly.pdbx_strand_id
1 'polypeptide(L)'
;MVETINKIKVAITAGIAGLTAVWGWFGWLAVLWIAVMLVDYITGTMVAVKNGAWRSAAARAGLWHKSGMIVAVVAAGGADLVIALIIGNIPSIHLPFEYPALLCTVVMVWYIITELGSIVENAGDLGAPVPKFLRRCLASLADTVDKTAPMGDADENKTE
;
A
#
# COMPACT_ATOMS: atom_id res chain seq x y z
N MET A 1 -13.97 18.04 23.90
CA MET A 1 -14.12 16.64 23.44
C MET A 1 -14.97 16.55 22.17
N VAL A 2 -16.24 16.98 22.19
CA VAL A 2 -17.14 16.93 21.00
C VAL A 2 -16.61 17.77 19.84
N GLU A 3 -16.10 18.98 20.10
CA GLU A 3 -15.56 19.84 19.05
C GLU A 3 -14.30 19.26 18.39
N THR A 4 -13.41 18.64 19.18
CA THR A 4 -12.22 17.94 18.68
C THR A 4 -12.62 16.75 17.80
N ILE A 5 -13.61 15.97 18.22
CA ILE A 5 -14.14 14.84 17.44
C ILE A 5 -14.73 15.34 16.11
N ASN A 6 -15.46 16.45 16.13
CA ASN A 6 -16.04 17.03 14.91
C ASN A 6 -14.96 17.55 13.96
N LYS A 7 -13.91 18.20 14.47
CA LYS A 7 -12.75 18.63 13.65
C LYS A 7 -12.05 17.43 12.99
N ILE A 8 -11.86 16.33 13.73
CA ILE A 8 -11.27 15.10 13.18
C ILE A 8 -12.17 14.51 12.09
N LYS A 9 -13.48 14.41 12.34
CA LYS A 9 -14.44 13.91 11.33
C LYS A 9 -14.41 14.76 10.07
N VAL A 10 -14.43 16.09 10.20
CA VAL A 10 -14.36 17.01 9.06
C VAL A 10 -13.05 16.84 8.30
N ALA A 11 -11.91 16.72 8.98
CA ALA A 11 -10.61 16.51 8.32
C ALA A 11 -10.57 15.19 7.53
N ILE A 12 -11.10 14.10 8.10
CA ILE A 12 -11.19 12.80 7.43
C ILE A 12 -12.13 12.88 6.22
N THR A 13 -13.33 13.45 6.41
CA THR A 13 -14.32 13.58 5.32
C THR A 13 -13.81 14.48 4.21
N ALA A 14 -13.15 15.60 4.53
CA ALA A 14 -12.54 16.49 3.55
C ALA A 14 -11.38 15.81 2.82
N GLY A 15 -10.56 15.02 3.53
CA GLY A 15 -9.49 14.23 2.92
C GLY A 15 -10.02 13.21 1.92
N ILE A 16 -11.01 12.40 2.31
CA ILE A 16 -11.64 11.41 1.43
C ILE A 16 -12.31 12.10 0.23
N ALA A 17 -13.10 13.15 0.48
CA ALA A 17 -13.76 13.90 -0.59
C ALA A 17 -12.76 14.55 -1.56
N GLY A 18 -11.65 15.08 -1.06
CA GLY A 18 -10.57 15.64 -1.87
C GLY A 18 -9.87 14.59 -2.73
N LEU A 19 -9.54 13.43 -2.15
CA LEU A 19 -8.95 12.30 -2.89
C LEU A 19 -9.90 11.81 -4.00
N THR A 20 -11.19 11.66 -3.72
CA THR A 20 -12.19 11.25 -4.71
C THR A 20 -12.43 12.32 -5.77
N ALA A 21 -12.47 13.60 -5.41
CA ALA A 21 -12.72 14.69 -6.35
C ALA A 21 -11.55 14.91 -7.32
N VAL A 22 -10.30 14.70 -6.88
CA VAL A 22 -9.11 14.93 -7.70
C VAL A 22 -8.74 13.71 -8.54
N TRP A 23 -8.89 12.50 -7.99
CA TRP A 23 -8.40 11.27 -8.62
C TRP A 23 -9.48 10.24 -8.97
N GLY A 24 -10.76 10.52 -8.69
CA GLY A 24 -11.87 9.63 -9.04
C GLY A 24 -11.74 8.25 -8.41
N TRP A 25 -11.74 7.21 -9.24
CA TRP A 25 -11.61 5.81 -8.81
C TRP A 25 -10.26 5.52 -8.13
N PHE A 26 -9.17 6.17 -8.54
CA PHE A 26 -7.85 6.02 -7.92
C PHE A 26 -7.84 6.59 -6.50
N GLY A 27 -8.63 7.64 -6.23
CA GLY A 27 -8.84 8.14 -4.87
C GLY A 27 -9.41 7.08 -3.92
N TRP A 28 -10.32 6.23 -4.41
CA TRP A 28 -10.85 5.10 -3.63
C TRP A 28 -9.81 4.00 -3.39
N LEU A 29 -8.91 3.76 -4.34
CA LEU A 29 -7.78 2.84 -4.16
C LEU A 29 -6.85 3.33 -3.03
N ALA A 30 -6.54 4.63 -3.01
CA ALA A 30 -5.74 5.23 -1.93
C ALA A 30 -6.42 5.13 -0.56
N VAL A 31 -7.74 5.36 -0.50
CA VAL A 31 -8.53 5.19 0.74
C VAL A 31 -8.49 3.74 1.22
N LEU A 32 -8.66 2.76 0.32
CA LEU A 32 -8.56 1.35 0.64
C LEU A 32 -7.17 1.01 1.19
N TRP A 33 -6.11 1.46 0.52
CA TRP A 33 -4.73 1.21 0.97
C TRP A 33 -4.47 1.75 2.38
N ILE A 34 -4.86 3.00 2.66
CA ILE A 34 -4.72 3.60 4.00
C ILE A 34 -5.53 2.81 5.04
N ALA A 35 -6.74 2.37 4.69
CA ALA A 35 -7.59 1.61 5.60
C ALA A 35 -6.98 0.25 5.95
N VAL A 36 -6.45 -0.48 4.96
CA VAL A 36 -5.77 -1.77 5.19
C VAL A 36 -4.53 -1.56 6.06
N MET A 37 -3.68 -0.57 5.74
CA MET A 37 -2.49 -0.26 6.54
C MET A 37 -2.81 0.11 8.00
N LEU A 38 -3.94 0.78 8.24
CA LEU A 38 -4.44 1.11 9.59
C LEU A 38 -4.91 -0.14 10.33
N VAL A 39 -5.67 -1.02 9.68
CA VAL A 39 -6.12 -2.31 10.27
C VAL A 39 -4.92 -3.17 10.61
N ASP A 40 -3.94 -3.25 9.73
CA ASP A 40 -2.71 -3.98 9.99
C ASP A 40 -1.98 -3.45 11.23
N TYR A 41 -1.80 -2.12 11.32
CA TYR A 41 -1.17 -1.49 12.49
C TYR A 41 -1.92 -1.81 13.80
N ILE A 42 -3.26 -1.77 13.79
CA ILE A 42 -4.08 -2.09 14.95
C ILE A 42 -3.93 -3.57 15.32
N THR A 43 -4.01 -4.47 14.34
CA THR A 43 -3.90 -5.93 14.56
C THR A 43 -2.51 -6.35 15.03
N GLY A 44 -1.44 -5.83 14.43
CA GLY A 44 -0.06 -6.06 14.88
C GLY A 44 0.18 -5.50 16.29
N THR A 45 -0.41 -4.35 16.62
CA THR A 45 -0.38 -3.79 17.99
C THR A 45 -1.07 -4.73 18.99
N MET A 46 -2.25 -5.26 18.65
CA MET A 46 -2.96 -6.21 19.50
C MET A 46 -2.17 -7.50 19.74
N VAL A 47 -1.50 -8.04 18.72
CA VAL A 47 -0.62 -9.21 18.84
C VAL A 47 0.55 -8.91 19.78
N ALA A 48 1.21 -7.77 19.61
CA ALA A 48 2.35 -7.37 20.44
C ALA A 48 1.97 -7.20 21.92
N VAL A 49 0.79 -6.65 22.20
CA VAL A 49 0.23 -6.53 23.56
C VAL A 49 -0.10 -7.90 24.15
N LYS A 50 -0.77 -8.78 23.39
CA LYS A 50 -1.11 -10.15 23.81
C LYS A 50 0.15 -10.95 24.20
N ASN A 51 1.23 -10.77 23.45
CA ASN A 51 2.49 -11.49 23.67
C ASN A 51 3.39 -10.84 24.74
N GLY A 52 2.95 -9.75 25.39
CA GLY A 52 3.74 -9.02 26.38
C GLY A 52 5.03 -8.40 25.82
N ALA A 53 5.15 -8.34 24.49
CA ALA A 53 6.38 -8.05 23.77
C ALA A 53 6.45 -6.58 23.28
N TRP A 54 5.73 -5.67 23.94
CA TRP A 54 5.75 -4.24 23.61
C TRP A 54 7.12 -3.62 23.92
N ARG A 55 8.11 -3.90 23.07
CA ARG A 55 9.42 -3.27 23.06
C ARG A 55 9.35 -2.14 22.06
N SER A 56 9.66 -0.92 22.50
CA SER A 56 9.57 0.28 21.65
C SER A 56 10.41 0.18 20.37
N ALA A 57 11.44 -0.68 20.36
CA ALA A 57 12.25 -0.95 19.17
C ALA A 57 11.47 -1.69 18.07
N ALA A 58 10.66 -2.70 18.41
CA ALA A 58 9.84 -3.45 17.45
C ALA A 58 8.70 -2.57 16.90
N ALA A 59 8.06 -1.78 17.77
CA ALA A 59 7.04 -0.82 17.35
C ALA A 59 7.59 0.25 16.41
N ARG A 60 8.81 0.76 16.66
CA ARG A 60 9.49 1.70 15.74
C ARG A 60 9.88 1.05 14.42
N ALA A 61 10.34 -0.20 14.42
CA ALA A 61 10.68 -0.91 13.19
C ALA A 61 9.45 -1.08 12.27
N GLY A 62 8.29 -1.45 12.84
CA GLY A 62 7.03 -1.50 12.09
C GLY A 62 6.61 -0.14 11.54
N LEU A 63 6.82 0.94 12.31
CA LEU A 63 6.54 2.31 11.85
C LEU A 63 7.47 2.74 10.70
N TRP A 64 8.76 2.41 10.79
CA TRP A 64 9.74 2.71 9.73
C TRP A 64 9.43 1.95 8.44
N HIS A 65 9.04 0.68 8.54
CA HIS A 65 8.62 -0.10 7.38
C HIS A 65 7.42 0.54 6.68
N LYS A 66 6.38 0.93 7.43
CA LYS A 66 5.22 1.64 6.89
C LYS A 66 5.55 3.01 6.31
N SER A 67 6.48 3.74 6.93
CA SER A 67 6.97 5.02 6.37
C SER A 67 7.71 4.85 5.05
N GLY A 68 8.44 3.74 4.88
CA GLY A 68 9.09 3.39 3.61
C GLY A 68 8.09 3.16 2.48
N MET A 69 6.94 2.54 2.78
CA MET A 69 5.86 2.32 1.80
C MET A 69 5.27 3.64 1.29
N ILE A 70 5.09 4.62 2.19
CA ILE A 70 4.64 5.97 1.79
C ILE A 70 5.64 6.61 0.83
N VAL A 71 6.94 6.54 1.13
CA VAL A 71 7.98 7.08 0.26
C VAL A 71 7.97 6.39 -1.12
N ALA A 72 7.80 5.07 -1.17
CA ALA A 72 7.74 4.32 -2.41
C ALA A 72 6.51 4.68 -3.26
N VAL A 73 5.33 4.84 -2.65
CA VAL A 73 4.12 5.28 -3.37
C VAL A 73 4.28 6.71 -3.90
N VAL A 74 4.89 7.61 -3.14
CA VAL A 74 5.21 8.98 -3.59
C VAL A 74 6.20 8.95 -4.76
N ALA A 75 7.24 8.10 -4.70
CA ALA A 75 8.19 7.93 -5.78
C ALA A 75 7.51 7.40 -7.06
N ALA A 76 6.61 6.41 -6.93
CA ALA A 76 5.83 5.88 -8.04
C ALA A 76 4.89 6.94 -8.65
N GLY A 77 4.24 7.74 -7.81
CA GLY A 77 3.44 8.89 -8.26
C GLY A 77 4.29 9.95 -8.96
N GLY A 78 5.51 10.20 -8.48
CA GLY A 78 6.48 11.06 -9.16
C GLY A 78 6.88 10.54 -10.54
N ALA A 79 7.10 9.23 -10.67
CA ALA A 79 7.38 8.60 -11.96
C ALA A 79 6.19 8.73 -12.94
N ASP A 80 4.96 8.51 -12.47
CA ASP A 80 3.76 8.72 -13.28
C ASP A 80 3.62 10.18 -13.75
N LEU A 81 3.95 11.16 -12.90
CA LEU A 81 3.96 12.58 -13.28
C LEU A 81 4.97 12.86 -14.39
N VAL A 82 6.18 12.31 -14.28
CA VAL A 82 7.20 12.45 -15.34
C VAL A 82 6.71 11.84 -16.65
N ILE A 83 6.11 10.65 -16.61
CA ILE A 83 5.57 9.99 -17.80
C ILE A 83 4.41 10.80 -18.41
N ALA A 84 3.51 11.31 -17.59
CA ALA A 84 2.41 12.17 -18.04
C ALA A 84 2.93 13.46 -18.70
N LEU A 85 3.99 14.07 -18.15
CA LEU A 85 4.63 15.25 -18.75
C LEU A 85 5.25 14.92 -20.12
N ILE A 86 5.91 13.77 -20.26
CA ILE A 86 6.50 13.33 -21.53
C ILE A 86 5.42 13.11 -22.59
N ILE A 87 4.36 12.36 -22.27
CA ILE A 87 3.26 12.08 -23.21
C ILE A 87 2.53 13.38 -23.60
N GLY A 88 2.31 14.29 -22.64
CA GLY A 88 1.58 15.53 -22.88
C GLY A 88 2.35 16.58 -23.69
N ASN A 89 3.69 16.53 -23.71
CA ASN A 89 4.52 17.58 -24.32
C ASN A 89 5.33 17.09 -25.54
N ILE A 90 5.37 15.79 -25.83
CA ILE A 90 6.07 15.24 -27.00
C ILE A 90 5.02 14.70 -28.01
N PRO A 91 4.74 15.44 -29.10
CA PRO A 91 3.68 15.08 -30.07
C PRO A 91 3.90 13.76 -30.81
N SER A 92 5.11 13.20 -30.77
CA SER A 92 5.45 11.92 -31.40
C SER A 92 5.25 10.71 -30.49
N ILE A 93 4.90 10.90 -29.22
CA ILE A 93 4.67 9.83 -28.25
C ILE A 93 3.18 9.78 -27.92
N HIS A 94 2.49 8.82 -28.52
CA HIS A 94 1.11 8.48 -28.19
C HIS A 94 1.05 7.04 -27.71
N LEU A 95 0.49 6.82 -26.52
CA LEU A 95 0.15 5.49 -26.08
C LEU A 95 -1.17 5.06 -26.73
N PRO A 96 -1.32 3.77 -27.11
CA PRO A 96 -2.57 3.26 -27.68
C PRO A 96 -3.71 3.15 -26.66
N PHE A 97 -3.49 3.57 -25.42
CA PHE A 97 -4.43 3.54 -24.30
C PHE A 97 -4.23 4.80 -23.42
N GLU A 98 -5.23 5.17 -22.63
CA GLU A 98 -5.13 6.26 -21.66
C GLU A 98 -4.20 5.86 -20.50
N TYR A 99 -3.32 6.77 -20.06
CA TYR A 99 -2.35 6.53 -18.98
C TYR A 99 -2.76 7.22 -17.67
N PRO A 100 -3.64 6.63 -16.84
CA PRO A 100 -4.13 7.23 -15.60
C PRO A 100 -3.22 6.86 -14.40
N ALA A 101 -1.93 7.22 -14.45
CA ALA A 101 -0.96 6.92 -13.39
C ALA A 101 -0.82 5.40 -13.10
N LEU A 102 -0.36 4.66 -14.11
CA LEU A 102 -0.33 3.19 -14.06
C LEU A 102 0.71 2.65 -13.07
N LEU A 103 1.86 3.30 -12.90
CA LEU A 103 2.90 2.78 -12.00
C LEU A 103 2.47 2.87 -10.54
N CYS A 104 1.97 4.03 -10.12
CA CYS A 104 1.46 4.26 -8.77
C CYS A 104 0.27 3.34 -8.47
N THR A 105 -0.60 3.10 -9.47
CA THR A 105 -1.71 2.15 -9.33
C THR A 105 -1.20 0.73 -9.04
N VAL A 106 -0.24 0.23 -9.83
CA VAL A 106 0.30 -1.12 -9.65
C VAL A 106 1.02 -1.26 -8.30
N VAL A 107 1.86 -0.27 -7.94
CA VAL A 107 2.58 -0.25 -6.65
C VAL A 107 1.61 -0.22 -5.48
N MET A 108 0.52 0.54 -5.58
CA MET A 108 -0.47 0.62 -4.51
C MET A 108 -1.27 -0.68 -4.35
N VAL A 109 -1.64 -1.32 -5.46
CA VAL A 109 -2.27 -2.66 -5.44
C VAL A 109 -1.32 -3.68 -4.80
N TRP A 110 -0.04 -3.66 -5.16
CA TRP A 110 0.97 -4.52 -4.54
C TRP A 110 1.01 -4.32 -3.02
N TYR A 111 1.12 -3.07 -2.55
CA TYR A 111 1.12 -2.78 -1.12
C TYR A 111 -0.16 -3.24 -0.42
N ILE A 112 -1.34 -3.08 -1.03
CA ILE A 112 -2.59 -3.61 -0.47
C ILE A 112 -2.51 -5.12 -0.26
N ILE A 113 -2.01 -5.87 -1.25
CA ILE A 113 -1.88 -7.33 -1.14
C ILE A 113 -0.92 -7.73 -0.01
N THR A 114 0.22 -7.04 0.10
CA THR A 114 1.20 -7.32 1.17
C THR A 114 0.64 -7.02 2.57
N GLU A 115 -0.07 -5.90 2.75
CA GLU A 115 -0.69 -5.53 4.02
C GLU A 115 -1.85 -6.48 4.39
N LEU A 116 -2.64 -6.95 3.41
CA LEU A 116 -3.64 -7.99 3.63
C LEU A 116 -2.98 -9.31 4.10
N GLY A 117 -1.81 -9.65 3.57
CA GLY A 117 -1.01 -10.78 4.06
C GLY A 117 -0.68 -10.65 5.54
N SER A 118 -0.16 -9.48 5.95
CA SER A 118 0.19 -9.21 7.35
C SER A 118 -1.02 -9.24 8.29
N ILE A 119 -2.16 -8.69 7.88
CA ILE A 119 -3.43 -8.78 8.65
C ILE A 119 -3.83 -10.23 8.89
N VAL A 120 -3.71 -11.08 7.86
CA VAL A 120 -4.09 -12.50 7.93
C VAL A 120 -3.14 -13.29 8.85
N GLU A 121 -1.87 -12.90 8.92
CA GLU A 121 -0.91 -13.41 9.90
C GLU A 121 -1.29 -12.98 11.31
N ASN A 122 -1.46 -11.67 11.54
CA ASN A 122 -1.84 -11.09 12.82
C ASN A 122 -3.16 -11.68 13.35
N ALA A 123 -4.15 -11.89 12.48
CA ALA A 123 -5.41 -12.53 12.85
C ALA A 123 -5.22 -13.96 13.36
N GLY A 124 -4.31 -14.72 12.75
CA GLY A 124 -3.96 -16.07 13.22
C GLY A 124 -3.27 -16.04 14.59
N ASP A 125 -2.36 -15.09 14.81
CA ASP A 125 -1.66 -14.93 16.09
C ASP A 125 -2.59 -14.48 17.22
N LEU A 126 -3.64 -13.72 16.88
CA LEU A 126 -4.72 -13.40 17.81
C LEU A 126 -5.57 -14.63 18.17
N GLY A 127 -5.53 -15.70 17.36
CA GLY A 127 -6.21 -16.97 17.59
C GLY A 127 -7.45 -17.16 16.71
N ALA A 128 -7.64 -16.35 15.68
CA ALA A 128 -8.75 -16.53 14.74
C ALA A 128 -8.51 -17.76 13.85
N PRO A 129 -9.55 -18.58 13.55
CA PRO A 129 -9.44 -19.68 12.61
C PRO A 129 -9.35 -19.16 11.18
N VAL A 130 -8.13 -18.87 10.72
CA VAL A 130 -7.86 -18.36 9.37
C VAL A 130 -7.79 -19.52 8.36
N PRO A 131 -8.59 -19.51 7.28
CA PRO A 131 -8.51 -20.54 6.25
C PRO A 131 -7.16 -20.55 5.52
N LYS A 132 -6.57 -21.74 5.36
CA LYS A 132 -5.28 -21.91 4.67
C LYS A 132 -5.30 -21.45 3.20
N PHE A 133 -6.46 -21.53 2.53
CA PHE A 133 -6.59 -21.08 1.15
C PHE A 133 -6.38 -19.56 1.02
N LEU A 134 -6.84 -18.78 2.01
CA LEU A 134 -6.72 -17.31 2.00
C LEU A 134 -5.25 -16.89 2.09
N ARG A 135 -4.49 -17.50 3.01
CA ARG A 135 -3.04 -17.29 3.14
C ARG A 135 -2.30 -17.62 1.85
N ARG A 136 -2.62 -18.76 1.23
CA ARG A 136 -2.00 -19.20 -0.03
C ARG A 136 -2.34 -18.26 -1.20
N CYS A 137 -3.58 -17.80 -1.28
CA CYS A 137 -4.01 -16.87 -2.30
C CYS A 137 -3.23 -15.56 -2.23
N LEU A 138 -3.15 -14.95 -1.04
CA LEU A 138 -2.41 -13.70 -0.84
C LEU A 138 -0.90 -13.84 -1.12
N ALA A 139 -0.29 -14.94 -0.67
CA ALA A 139 1.11 -15.23 -0.97
C ALA A 139 1.36 -15.40 -2.49
N SER A 140 0.47 -16.11 -3.18
CA SER A 140 0.57 -16.30 -4.64
C SER A 140 0.35 -14.99 -5.40
N LEU A 141 -0.54 -14.12 -4.92
CA LEU A 141 -0.79 -12.81 -5.52
C LEU A 141 0.43 -11.90 -5.37
N ALA A 142 1.03 -11.85 -4.19
CA ALA A 142 2.26 -11.07 -3.96
C ALA A 142 3.41 -11.55 -4.87
N ASP A 143 3.68 -12.86 -4.87
CA ASP A 143 4.73 -13.47 -5.70
C ASP A 143 4.50 -13.28 -7.20
N THR A 144 3.24 -13.33 -7.65
CA THR A 144 2.91 -13.06 -9.06
C THR A 144 3.21 -11.62 -9.42
N VAL A 145 2.83 -10.66 -8.58
CA VAL A 145 3.07 -9.22 -8.86
C VAL A 145 4.57 -8.90 -8.81
N ASP A 146 5.33 -9.51 -7.91
CA ASP A 146 6.80 -9.37 -7.87
C ASP A 146 7.45 -9.87 -9.17
N LYS A 147 7.01 -11.02 -9.69
CA LYS A 147 7.54 -11.63 -10.93
C LYS A 147 7.05 -10.96 -12.21
N THR A 148 5.93 -10.24 -12.16
CA THR A 148 5.32 -9.61 -13.34
C THR A 148 5.51 -8.10 -13.39
N ALA A 149 6.12 -7.50 -12.35
CA ALA A 149 6.58 -6.12 -12.40
C ALA A 149 7.59 -5.97 -13.56
N PRO A 150 7.34 -5.09 -14.54
CA PRO A 150 8.17 -4.97 -15.74
C PRO A 150 9.44 -4.17 -15.44
N MET A 151 10.27 -4.63 -14.51
CA MET A 151 11.66 -4.23 -14.36
C MET A 151 12.42 -5.46 -13.86
N GLY A 152 13.39 -5.88 -14.68
CA GLY A 152 13.90 -7.24 -14.75
C GLY A 152 14.42 -7.81 -13.44
N ASP A 153 14.41 -9.14 -13.41
CA ASP A 153 15.43 -9.92 -12.75
C ASP A 153 16.80 -9.33 -13.11
N ALA A 154 17.29 -8.40 -12.27
CA ALA A 154 18.70 -8.14 -12.18
C ALA A 154 19.26 -9.41 -11.53
N ASP A 155 19.76 -10.29 -12.40
CA ASP A 155 20.58 -11.45 -12.09
C ASP A 155 21.79 -11.00 -11.24
N GLU A 156 21.57 -10.74 -9.95
CA GLU A 156 22.63 -10.81 -8.96
C GLU A 156 22.93 -12.29 -8.74
N ASN A 157 23.80 -12.84 -9.59
CA ASN A 157 24.95 -13.64 -9.19
C ASN A 157 25.47 -14.51 -10.35
N LYS A 158 26.63 -14.14 -10.89
CA LYS A 158 27.72 -15.04 -11.27
C LYS A 158 28.97 -14.21 -11.60
N THR A 159 29.67 -13.78 -10.55
CA THR A 159 31.11 -13.55 -10.64
C THR A 159 31.77 -14.71 -9.91
N GLU A 160 32.33 -15.64 -10.71
CA GLU A 160 33.50 -16.42 -10.30
C GLU A 160 34.75 -15.53 -10.33
#